data_AF-A0A356BAN2-F1
#
_entry.id   AF-A0A356BAN2-F1
#
_cell.length_a   1.000
_cell.length_b   1.000
_cell.length_c   1.000
_cell.angle_alpha   90.00
_cell.angle_beta   90.00
_cell.angle_gamma   90.00
#
_symmetry.space_group_name_H-M   'P 1'
#
loop_
_entity.id
_entity.type
_entity.pdbx_description
1 polymer ?
#
loop_
_entity_poly.entity_id
_entity_poly.type
_entity_poly.pdbx_seq_one_letter_code
_entity_poly.pdbx_strand_id
1 'polypeptide(L)'
;MKKTLLTLALLAAASAQAKAPLTVEHLNQFNKLHDVALSPDGRFVAYGQSNGGFSPADTSSDLYLMDLSNLNKVTRLTQSAGRESQLQWAADGRSIY
;
A
#
# COMPACT_ATOMS: atom_id res chain seq x y z
N MET A 1 33.23 21.72 -39.99
CA MET A 1 33.74 21.51 -38.62
C MET A 1 33.11 22.55 -37.68
N LYS A 2 32.66 22.12 -36.49
CA LYS A 2 32.42 22.91 -35.26
C LYS A 2 31.01 23.47 -34.91
N LYS A 3 29.96 23.40 -35.74
CA LYS A 3 28.64 23.99 -35.35
C LYS A 3 27.52 23.01 -34.96
N THR A 4 27.70 21.71 -35.15
CA THR A 4 26.66 20.69 -34.91
C THR A 4 26.77 19.96 -33.56
N LEU A 5 27.60 20.46 -32.63
CA LEU A 5 27.82 19.84 -31.32
C LEU A 5 27.09 20.57 -30.18
N LEU A 6 26.54 21.77 -30.41
CA LEU A 6 25.92 22.57 -29.35
C LEU A 6 24.45 22.21 -29.07
N THR A 7 23.75 21.59 -30.01
CA THR A 7 22.32 21.26 -29.86
C THR A 7 22.04 19.97 -29.10
N LEU A 8 23.04 19.08 -28.91
CA LEU A 8 22.84 17.82 -28.20
C LEU A 8 23.02 17.94 -26.67
N ALA A 9 23.59 19.05 -26.19
CA ALA A 9 23.81 19.27 -24.75
C ALA A 9 22.55 19.74 -23.99
N LEU A 10 21.55 20.29 -24.68
CA LEU A 10 20.32 20.80 -24.04
C LEU A 10 19.32 19.70 -23.66
N LEU A 11 19.43 18.48 -24.19
CA LEU A 11 18.56 17.36 -23.78
C LEU A 11 19.07 16.60 -22.54
N ALA A 12 20.30 16.86 -22.09
CA ALA A 12 20.88 16.16 -20.94
C ALA A 12 20.52 16.78 -19.57
N ALA A 13 19.81 17.93 -19.57
CA ALA A 13 19.39 18.62 -18.36
C ALA A 13 17.90 18.41 -18.05
N ALA A 14 17.32 17.27 -18.44
CA ALA A 14 16.09 16.80 -17.83
C ALA A 14 16.40 16.58 -16.33
N SER A 15 16.12 17.61 -15.54
CA SER A 15 16.38 17.67 -14.12
C SER A 15 15.85 16.40 -13.48
N ALA A 16 16.74 15.66 -12.81
CA ALA A 16 16.32 14.69 -11.83
C ALA A 16 15.58 15.46 -10.73
N GLN A 17 14.27 15.58 -10.88
CA GLN A 17 13.41 16.21 -9.89
C GLN A 17 13.55 15.36 -8.63
N ALA A 18 14.24 15.88 -7.62
CA ALA A 18 14.33 15.19 -6.35
C ALA A 18 12.90 15.01 -5.81
N LYS A 19 12.55 13.77 -5.42
CA LYS A 19 11.27 13.53 -4.72
C LYS A 19 11.25 14.40 -3.46
N ALA A 20 10.07 14.92 -3.13
CA ALA A 20 9.89 15.72 -1.92
C ALA A 20 10.42 14.95 -0.67
N PRO A 21 10.99 15.66 0.31
CA PRO A 21 11.47 15.02 1.54
C PRO A 21 10.33 14.37 2.32
N LEU A 22 10.63 13.28 3.03
CA LEU A 22 9.69 12.68 3.98
C LEU A 22 9.50 13.64 5.17
N THR A 23 8.25 13.93 5.54
CA THR A 23 7.88 14.85 6.63
C THR A 23 6.97 14.11 7.61
N VAL A 24 6.68 14.72 8.76
CA VAL A 24 5.77 14.13 9.76
C VAL A 24 4.35 14.00 9.21
N GLU A 25 3.91 14.94 8.37
CA GLU A 25 2.60 14.90 7.71
C GLU A 25 2.47 13.66 6.82
N HIS A 26 3.54 13.26 6.12
CA HIS A 26 3.55 12.04 5.32
C HIS A 26 3.36 10.78 6.18
N LEU A 27 3.86 10.76 7.43
CA LEU A 27 3.69 9.61 8.33
C LEU A 27 2.22 9.42 8.74
N ASN A 28 1.46 10.51 8.83
CA ASN A 28 0.03 10.45 9.15
C ASN A 28 -0.82 9.98 7.96
N GLN A 29 -0.29 10.03 6.74
CA GLN A 29 -0.96 9.65 5.50
C GLN A 29 -0.72 8.19 5.13
N PHE A 30 0.18 7.48 5.82
CA PHE A 30 0.44 6.09 5.51
C PHE A 30 -0.69 5.17 5.99
N ASN A 31 -1.01 4.20 5.14
CA ASN A 31 -1.74 3.02 5.55
C ASN A 31 -0.98 2.31 6.66
N LYS A 32 -1.69 1.94 7.72
CA LYS A 32 -1.13 1.21 8.85
C LYS A 32 -1.71 -0.19 8.84
N LEU A 33 -0.85 -1.19 8.79
CA LEU A 33 -1.26 -2.59 8.79
C LEU A 33 -1.29 -3.13 10.21
N HIS A 34 -2.28 -3.95 10.50
CA HIS A 34 -2.49 -4.63 11.78
C HIS A 34 -3.13 -6.00 11.55
N ASP A 35 -3.22 -6.81 12.61
CA ASP A 35 -3.88 -8.13 12.59
C ASP A 35 -3.53 -8.99 11.37
N VAL A 36 -2.22 -9.13 11.13
CA VAL A 36 -1.69 -9.89 9.99
C VAL A 36 -1.74 -11.39 10.30
N ALA A 37 -2.40 -12.18 9.46
CA ALA A 37 -2.49 -13.62 9.61
C ALA A 37 -2.32 -14.36 8.27
N LEU A 38 -1.51 -15.42 8.30
CA LEU A 38 -1.30 -16.33 7.18
C LEU A 38 -2.44 -17.36 7.12
N SER A 39 -2.94 -17.66 5.92
CA SER A 39 -3.90 -18.75 5.73
C SER A 39 -3.29 -20.10 6.11
N PRO A 40 -4.09 -21.09 6.54
CA PRO A 40 -3.58 -22.42 6.93
C PRO A 40 -2.76 -23.13 5.85
N ASP A 41 -3.08 -22.91 4.57
CA ASP A 41 -2.36 -23.46 3.42
C ASP A 41 -1.12 -22.65 3.01
N GLY A 42 -0.87 -21.51 3.67
CA GLY A 42 0.26 -20.62 3.40
C GLY A 42 0.16 -19.82 2.10
N ARG A 43 -0.97 -19.85 1.40
CA ARG A 43 -1.13 -19.16 0.11
C ARG A 43 -1.49 -17.69 0.24
N PHE A 44 -2.21 -17.30 1.29
CA PHE A 44 -2.74 -15.96 1.44
C PHE A 44 -2.31 -15.32 2.74
N VAL A 45 -2.11 -14.01 2.72
CA VAL A 45 -2.03 -13.20 3.93
C VAL A 45 -3.27 -12.34 4.00
N ALA A 46 -4.01 -12.45 5.10
CA ALA A 46 -5.06 -11.51 5.43
C ALA A 46 -4.53 -10.50 6.46
N TYR A 47 -4.96 -9.26 6.36
CA TYR A 47 -4.54 -8.19 7.27
C TYR A 47 -5.59 -7.10 7.38
N GLY A 48 -5.64 -6.45 8.53
CA GLY A 48 -6.33 -5.19 8.71
C GLY A 48 -5.48 -4.04 8.19
N GLN A 49 -6.13 -3.04 7.58
CA GLN A 49 -5.49 -1.80 7.17
C GLN A 49 -6.32 -0.62 7.66
N SER A 50 -5.73 0.20 8.52
CA SER A 50 -6.25 1.54 8.78
C SER A 50 -5.96 2.43 7.57
N ASN A 51 -7.00 2.92 6.92
CA ASN A 51 -6.87 3.72 5.70
C ASN A 51 -6.43 5.14 6.08
N GLY A 52 -5.16 5.47 5.85
CA GLY A 52 -4.63 6.81 6.07
C GLY A 52 -5.02 7.70 4.89
N GLY A 53 -5.84 8.72 5.12
CA GLY A 53 -6.20 9.73 4.12
C GLY A 53 -5.52 11.08 4.36
N PHE A 54 -5.51 11.94 3.35
CA PHE A 54 -5.15 13.36 3.48
C PHE A 54 -6.13 14.15 4.37
N SER A 55 -7.23 13.53 4.80
CA SER A 55 -8.22 14.11 5.69
C SER A 55 -8.14 13.48 7.08
N PRO A 56 -8.11 14.27 8.16
CA PRO A 56 -8.09 13.77 9.55
C PRO A 56 -9.30 12.91 9.95
N ALA A 57 -10.28 12.72 9.07
CA ALA A 57 -11.55 12.05 9.35
C ALA A 57 -11.61 10.57 8.96
N ASP A 58 -10.73 10.08 8.07
CA ASP A 58 -10.81 8.66 7.69
C ASP A 58 -10.11 7.80 8.75
N THR A 59 -10.94 7.24 9.61
CA THR A 59 -10.52 6.34 10.69
C THR A 59 -10.94 4.90 10.40
N SER A 60 -11.43 4.63 9.19
CA SER A 60 -11.87 3.30 8.80
C SER A 60 -10.69 2.32 8.83
N SER A 61 -11.02 1.09 9.21
CA SER A 61 -10.10 -0.02 9.10
C SER A 61 -10.83 -1.13 8.39
N ASP A 62 -10.25 -1.67 7.32
CA ASP A 62 -10.85 -2.72 6.52
C ASP A 62 -9.92 -3.92 6.39
N LEU A 63 -10.48 -5.06 6.04
CA LEU A 63 -9.74 -6.29 5.83
C LEU A 63 -9.30 -6.40 4.37
N TYR A 64 -8.07 -6.87 4.18
CA TYR A 64 -7.45 -7.10 2.90
C TYR A 64 -6.90 -8.51 2.82
N LEU A 65 -6.85 -9.05 1.61
CA LEU A 65 -6.31 -10.37 1.29
C LEU A 65 -5.27 -10.25 0.18
N MET A 66 -4.05 -10.69 0.45
CA MET A 66 -2.94 -10.74 -0.51
C MET A 66 -2.67 -12.18 -0.91
N ASP A 67 -2.56 -12.44 -2.21
CA ASP A 67 -2.11 -13.74 -2.75
C ASP A 67 -0.57 -13.78 -2.76
N LEU A 68 0.05 -14.68 -2.00
CA LEU A 68 1.51 -14.80 -1.93
C LEU A 68 2.11 -15.40 -3.21
N SER A 69 1.31 -16.04 -4.07
CA SER A 69 1.76 -16.46 -5.40
C SER A 69 1.82 -15.31 -6.42
N ASN A 70 1.14 -14.20 -6.13
CA ASN A 70 1.16 -12.99 -6.95
C ASN A 70 0.99 -11.75 -6.05
N LEU A 71 2.12 -11.19 -5.62
CA LEU A 71 2.17 -10.07 -4.67
C LEU A 71 1.50 -8.78 -5.18
N ASN A 72 1.19 -8.69 -6.49
CA ASN A 72 0.44 -7.58 -7.06
C ASN A 72 -1.08 -7.75 -6.92
N LYS A 73 -1.56 -8.90 -6.42
CA LYS A 73 -2.98 -9.20 -6.28
C LYS A 73 -3.41 -9.05 -4.82
N VAL A 74 -3.92 -7.86 -4.51
CA VAL A 74 -4.53 -7.54 -3.22
C VAL A 74 -6.02 -7.28 -3.42
N THR A 75 -6.86 -7.93 -2.62
CA THR A 75 -8.32 -7.75 -2.62
C THR A 75 -8.76 -7.13 -1.31
N ARG A 76 -9.51 -6.03 -1.37
CA ARG A 76 -10.21 -5.47 -0.20
C ARG A 76 -11.47 -6.30 0.04
N LEU A 77 -11.60 -6.87 1.24
CA LEU A 77 -12.69 -7.76 1.63
C LEU A 77 -13.88 -7.01 2.25
N THR A 78 -13.61 -5.91 2.96
CA THR A 78 -14.64 -5.11 3.63
C THR A 78 -14.57 -3.64 3.23
N GLN A 79 -15.69 -2.94 3.34
CA GLN A 79 -15.78 -1.49 3.17
C GLN A 79 -16.82 -0.96 4.15
N SER A 80 -16.39 -0.71 5.38
CA SER A 80 -17.26 -0.24 6.46
C SER A 80 -16.82 1.12 6.98
N ALA A 81 -17.74 1.86 7.61
CA ALA A 81 -17.40 3.10 8.33
C ALA A 81 -16.73 2.81 9.69
N GLY A 82 -16.75 1.55 10.12
CA GLY A 82 -16.18 1.10 11.39
C GLY A 82 -14.71 0.73 11.29
N ARG A 83 -14.23 0.05 12.33
CA ARG A 83 -12.87 -0.49 12.37
C ARG A 83 -12.91 -1.99 12.51
N GLU A 84 -12.46 -2.69 11.48
CA GLU A 84 -12.19 -4.13 11.56
C GLU A 84 -10.94 -4.39 12.40
N SER A 85 -11.01 -5.41 13.26
CA SER A 85 -9.92 -5.83 14.16
C SER A 85 -10.09 -7.29 14.60
N GLN A 86 -9.07 -7.83 15.27
CA GLN A 86 -9.03 -9.21 15.79
C GLN A 86 -9.15 -10.28 14.72
N LEU A 87 -8.61 -10.02 13.53
CA LEU A 87 -8.66 -10.95 12.40
C LEU A 87 -8.17 -12.34 12.79
N GLN A 88 -8.95 -13.37 12.45
CA GLN A 88 -8.57 -14.78 12.58
C GLN A 88 -8.96 -15.58 11.34
N TRP A 89 -8.10 -16.49 10.91
CA TRP A 89 -8.47 -17.48 9.90
C TRP A 89 -9.25 -18.63 10.54
N ALA A 90 -10.30 -19.08 9.85
CA ALA A 90 -10.88 -20.39 10.13
C ALA A 90 -9.83 -21.48 9.85
N ALA A 91 -9.88 -22.56 10.65
CA ALA A 91 -8.93 -23.67 10.52
C ALA A 91 -8.99 -24.36 9.14
N ASP A 92 -10.12 -24.28 8.45
CA ASP A 92 -10.30 -24.82 7.09
C ASP A 92 -9.76 -23.89 5.98
N GLY A 93 -9.33 -22.68 6.33
CA GLY A 93 -8.83 -21.67 5.40
C GLY A 93 -9.89 -21.06 4.47
N ARG A 94 -11.19 -21.29 4.72
CA ARG A 94 -12.28 -20.83 3.84
C ARG A 94 -12.95 -19.57 4.32
N SER A 95 -12.66 -19.13 5.53
CA SER A 95 -13.31 -17.97 6.16
C SER A 95 -12.34 -17.20 7.04
N ILE A 96 -12.66 -15.93 7.23
CA ILE A 96 -11.98 -14.99 8.14
C ILE A 96 -13.04 -14.47 9.11
N TYR A 97 -12.68 -14.38 10.39
CA TYR A 97 -13.46 -13.78 11.46
C TYR A 97 -12.83 -12.48 11.94
#